data_AF-A0A7K3GGJ1-F1
#
_entry.id   AF-A0A7K3GGJ1-F1
#
_cell.length_a   1.000
_cell.length_b   1.000
_cell.length_c   1.000
_cell.angle_alpha   90.00
_cell.angle_beta   90.00
_cell.angle_gamma   90.00
#
_symmetry.space_group_name_H-M   'P 1'
#
loop_
_entity.id
_entity.type
_entity.pdbx_description
1 polymer ?
#
loop_
_entity_poly.entity_id
_entity_poly.type
_entity_poly.pdbx_seq_one_letter_code
_entity_poly.pdbx_strand_id
1 'polypeptide(L)'
;MNATTADAAPSDPGRIVLLTTSHRVAPGLLSWPAWQALRTADRVLCADGTHPQLPYLREAGIRVDEAAPTAEELVGACAGGRTAVVVATGEGEPALTDGLARLAGSGRVHMPELELLPASYDLPGARLLDLVQVMDRIRLECPWSSQRTHEGLAKYAIEEAYELVEAIEDGDRDELREELGDVLLQVVFHARIAEEDPEAPFSVDDVAGTIVDKLIHRHPHVFGDETADTPEDVREHWLRTKAAEKQRTSVTEGVPLGQPGLALAAKLASRVRQAGLDVPLPTGEGIGYDLLALAVRAESEGTDPEAALRAAARAYRDAIRGVEG
;
A
#
# COMPACT_ATOMS: atom_id res chain seq x y z
N MET A 1 -54.80 -42.14 36.32
CA MET A 1 -53.69 -41.23 36.66
C MET A 1 -52.71 -41.25 35.51
N ASN A 2 -52.89 -40.36 34.53
CA ASN A 2 -51.87 -40.11 33.50
C ASN A 2 -51.25 -38.77 33.87
N ALA A 3 -50.03 -38.80 34.35
CA ALA A 3 -49.25 -37.61 34.63
C ALA A 3 -48.86 -37.00 33.28
N THR A 4 -49.48 -35.86 32.95
CA THR A 4 -49.05 -34.98 31.87
C THR A 4 -47.68 -34.45 32.25
N THR A 5 -46.63 -34.96 31.61
CA THR A 5 -45.31 -34.32 31.63
C THR A 5 -45.48 -32.93 31.06
N ALA A 6 -45.30 -31.91 31.90
CA ALA A 6 -45.22 -30.54 31.46
C ALA A 6 -44.04 -30.43 30.49
N ASP A 7 -44.32 -30.09 29.23
CA ASP A 7 -43.31 -29.68 28.27
C ASP A 7 -42.56 -28.49 28.90
N ALA A 8 -41.29 -28.70 29.24
CA ALA A 8 -40.41 -27.62 29.62
C ALA A 8 -40.31 -26.68 28.42
N ALA A 9 -40.54 -25.38 28.64
CA ALA A 9 -40.34 -24.38 27.60
C ALA A 9 -38.94 -24.57 26.98
N PRO A 10 -38.80 -24.52 25.64
CA PRO A 10 -37.49 -24.70 25.01
C PRO A 10 -36.52 -23.69 25.60
N SER A 11 -35.41 -24.18 26.14
CA SER A 11 -34.35 -23.34 26.71
C SER A 11 -33.83 -22.41 25.62
N ASP A 12 -33.71 -21.13 25.94
CA ASP A 12 -33.12 -20.12 25.05
C ASP A 12 -31.75 -20.62 24.53
N PRO A 13 -31.59 -20.75 23.20
CA PRO A 13 -30.38 -21.30 22.62
C PRO A 13 -29.18 -20.33 22.73
N GLY A 14 -29.41 -19.08 23.12
CA GLY A 14 -28.35 -18.07 23.27
C GLY A 14 -27.84 -17.53 21.94
N ARG A 15 -26.63 -16.97 21.95
CA ARG A 15 -26.03 -16.26 20.80
C ARG A 15 -24.54 -16.59 20.64
N ILE A 16 -24.11 -16.81 19.41
CA ILE A 16 -22.71 -16.94 19.01
C ILE A 16 -22.36 -15.74 18.14
N VAL A 17 -21.33 -14.99 18.53
CA VAL A 17 -20.79 -13.88 17.73
C VAL A 17 -19.38 -14.24 17.25
N LEU A 18 -19.20 -14.29 15.94
CA LEU A 18 -17.89 -14.41 15.30
C LEU A 18 -17.37 -12.99 15.03
N LEU A 19 -16.36 -12.56 15.80
CA LEU A 19 -15.70 -11.27 15.63
C LEU A 19 -14.57 -11.38 14.61
N THR A 20 -14.75 -10.78 13.43
CA THR A 20 -13.70 -10.75 12.40
C THR A 20 -12.85 -9.50 12.57
N THR A 21 -11.53 -9.67 12.68
CA THR A 21 -10.60 -8.55 12.82
C THR A 21 -9.75 -8.40 11.55
N SER A 22 -9.52 -7.16 11.13
CA SER A 22 -8.50 -6.84 10.14
C SER A 22 -7.12 -6.87 10.78
N HIS A 23 -6.19 -7.64 10.19
CA HIS A 23 -4.76 -7.62 10.52
C HIS A 23 -4.04 -6.37 10.00
N ARG A 24 -4.73 -5.53 9.20
CA ARG A 24 -4.20 -4.31 8.58
C ARG A 24 -4.55 -3.04 9.35
N VAL A 25 -5.16 -3.19 10.54
CA VAL A 25 -5.47 -2.10 11.45
C VAL A 25 -4.77 -2.37 12.77
N ALA A 26 -4.29 -1.31 13.41
CA ALA A 26 -3.65 -1.42 14.71
C ALA A 26 -4.59 -2.16 15.70
N PRO A 27 -4.08 -3.20 16.38
CA PRO A 27 -4.89 -3.90 17.38
C PRO A 27 -5.35 -2.95 18.51
N GLY A 28 -6.52 -3.25 19.08
CA GLY A 28 -7.24 -2.37 20.00
C GLY A 28 -8.25 -1.42 19.33
N LEU A 29 -8.15 -1.18 18.02
CA LEU A 29 -9.14 -0.39 17.27
C LEU A 29 -10.31 -1.25 16.81
N LEU A 30 -11.25 -1.48 17.73
CA LEU A 30 -12.49 -2.21 17.44
C LEU A 30 -13.69 -1.28 17.27
N SER A 31 -14.64 -1.69 16.44
CA SER A 31 -15.93 -1.04 16.25
C SER A 31 -16.69 -0.99 17.57
N TRP A 32 -17.52 0.04 17.75
CA TRP A 32 -18.33 0.17 18.96
C TRP A 32 -19.19 -1.07 19.24
N PRO A 33 -19.89 -1.67 18.25
CA PRO A 33 -20.64 -2.91 18.47
C PRO A 33 -19.76 -4.08 18.89
N ALA A 34 -18.54 -4.22 18.37
CA ALA A 34 -17.62 -5.28 18.78
C ALA A 34 -17.20 -5.11 20.24
N TRP A 35 -16.89 -3.89 20.67
CA TRP A 35 -16.62 -3.61 22.09
C TRP A 35 -17.83 -3.87 22.98
N GLN A 36 -19.05 -3.62 22.51
CA GLN A 36 -20.26 -3.99 23.26
C GLN A 36 -20.39 -5.50 23.38
N ALA A 37 -20.27 -6.24 22.28
CA ALA A 37 -20.35 -7.69 22.26
C ALA A 37 -19.32 -8.33 23.22
N LEU A 38 -18.06 -7.88 23.17
CA LEU A 38 -17.00 -8.35 24.06
C LEU A 38 -17.30 -8.10 25.54
N ARG A 39 -17.86 -6.93 25.88
CA ARG A 39 -18.17 -6.57 27.27
C ARG A 39 -19.39 -7.28 27.84
N THR A 40 -20.34 -7.66 27.00
CA THR A 40 -21.57 -8.34 27.42
C THR A 40 -21.50 -9.86 27.27
N ALA A 41 -20.43 -10.40 26.69
CA ALA A 41 -20.26 -11.83 26.49
C ALA A 41 -20.12 -12.57 27.82
N ASP A 42 -20.79 -13.71 27.93
CA ASP A 42 -20.55 -14.65 29.03
C ASP A 42 -19.21 -15.38 28.85
N ARG A 43 -18.79 -15.55 27.60
CA ARG A 43 -17.53 -16.19 27.25
C ARG A 43 -16.91 -15.56 26.02
N VAL A 44 -15.61 -15.27 26.08
CA VAL A 44 -14.81 -14.81 24.94
C VAL A 44 -13.72 -15.85 24.67
N LEU A 45 -13.58 -16.27 23.42
CA LEU A 45 -12.70 -17.34 22.97
C LEU A 45 -11.79 -16.83 21.86
N CYS A 46 -10.55 -17.29 21.82
CA CYS A 46 -9.64 -17.07 20.69
C CYS A 46 -8.76 -18.32 20.51
N ALA A 47 -8.75 -18.88 19.30
CA ALA A 47 -7.97 -20.09 19.03
C ALA A 47 -6.45 -19.81 18.98
N ASP A 48 -6.07 -18.62 18.50
CA ASP A 48 -4.69 -18.19 18.37
C ASP A 48 -4.23 -17.41 19.61
N GLY A 49 -3.43 -18.05 20.47
CA GLY A 49 -2.85 -17.42 21.65
C GLY A 49 -1.85 -16.29 21.35
N THR A 50 -1.44 -16.13 20.09
CA THR A 50 -0.60 -15.03 19.60
C THR A 50 -1.39 -13.91 18.92
N HIS A 51 -2.72 -13.99 18.91
CA HIS A 51 -3.55 -13.04 18.20
C HIS A 51 -3.28 -11.60 18.70
N PRO A 52 -3.03 -10.63 17.79
CA PRO A 52 -2.59 -9.28 18.16
C PRO A 52 -3.58 -8.48 19.04
N GLN A 53 -4.85 -8.88 19.12
CA GLN A 53 -5.88 -8.22 19.92
C GLN A 53 -5.80 -8.61 21.40
N LEU A 54 -5.23 -9.78 21.73
CA LEU A 54 -5.25 -10.33 23.10
C LEU A 54 -4.66 -9.38 24.16
N PRO A 55 -3.52 -8.70 23.93
CA PRO A 55 -3.00 -7.73 24.91
C PRO A 55 -4.00 -6.62 25.24
N TYR A 56 -4.68 -6.07 24.22
CA TYR A 56 -5.62 -4.96 24.36
C TYR A 56 -6.96 -5.40 24.96
N LEU A 57 -7.41 -6.61 24.64
CA LEU A 57 -8.59 -7.21 25.28
C LEU A 57 -8.33 -7.41 26.78
N ARG A 58 -7.15 -7.93 27.15
CA ARG A 58 -6.75 -8.10 28.56
C ARG A 58 -6.62 -6.76 29.28
N GLU A 59 -6.03 -5.74 28.65
CA GLU A 59 -5.95 -4.38 29.19
C GLU A 59 -7.35 -3.79 29.43
N ALA A 60 -8.30 -4.04 28.53
CA ALA A 60 -9.70 -3.64 28.67
C ALA A 60 -10.49 -4.47 29.71
N GLY A 61 -9.85 -5.43 30.39
CA GLY A 61 -10.46 -6.28 31.41
C GLY A 61 -11.31 -7.44 30.85
N ILE A 62 -11.20 -7.74 29.54
CA ILE A 62 -11.90 -8.86 28.91
C ILE A 62 -11.09 -10.13 29.14
N ARG A 63 -11.69 -11.12 29.81
CA ARG A 63 -11.10 -12.45 29.96
C ARG A 63 -11.32 -13.25 28.67
N VAL A 64 -10.23 -13.69 28.05
CA VAL A 64 -10.25 -14.50 26.84
C VAL A 64 -9.74 -15.90 27.15
N ASP A 65 -10.53 -16.91 26.80
CA ASP A 65 -10.15 -18.31 26.84
C ASP A 65 -9.39 -18.66 25.55
N GLU A 66 -8.11 -19.02 25.68
CA GLU A 66 -7.29 -19.48 24.55
C GLU A 66 -7.64 -20.93 24.20
N ALA A 67 -8.64 -21.11 23.34
CA ALA A 67 -9.19 -22.42 22.99
C ALA A 67 -9.83 -22.39 21.59
N ALA A 68 -9.77 -23.54 20.91
CA ALA A 68 -10.44 -23.79 19.63
C ALA A 68 -11.62 -24.76 19.84
N PRO A 69 -12.79 -24.27 20.29
CA PRO A 69 -13.93 -25.14 20.54
C PRO A 69 -14.51 -25.69 19.24
N THR A 70 -15.04 -26.90 19.31
CA THR A 70 -15.92 -27.46 18.27
C THR A 70 -17.25 -26.68 18.22
N ALA A 71 -17.97 -26.81 17.10
CA ALA A 71 -19.29 -26.20 16.96
C ALA A 71 -20.28 -26.70 18.03
N GLU A 72 -20.22 -27.99 18.37
CA GLU A 72 -21.04 -28.62 19.41
C GLU A 72 -20.74 -28.05 20.81
N GLU A 73 -19.47 -27.86 21.15
CA GLU A 73 -19.05 -27.25 22.41
C GLU A 73 -19.47 -25.79 22.51
N LEU A 74 -19.39 -25.05 21.40
CA LEU A 74 -19.79 -23.65 21.35
C LEU A 74 -21.30 -23.47 21.48
N VAL A 75 -22.09 -24.31 20.79
CA VAL A 75 -23.55 -24.35 20.96
C VAL A 75 -23.92 -24.71 22.40
N GLY A 76 -23.25 -25.71 22.99
CA GLY A 76 -23.46 -26.08 24.39
C GLY A 76 -23.11 -24.95 25.38
N ALA A 77 -22.10 -24.14 25.09
CA ALA A 77 -21.71 -23.01 25.90
C ALA A 77 -22.76 -21.87 25.92
N CYS A 78 -23.56 -21.76 24.85
CA CYS A 78 -24.61 -20.74 24.72
C CYS A 78 -25.94 -21.13 25.38
N ALA A 79 -26.10 -22.40 25.78
CA ALA A 79 -27.34 -22.90 26.38
C ALA A 79 -27.79 -22.04 27.58
N GLY A 80 -29.07 -21.71 27.63
CA GLY A 80 -29.65 -20.86 28.68
C GLY A 80 -29.53 -19.37 28.39
N GLY A 81 -29.52 -18.97 27.11
CA GLY A 81 -29.50 -17.56 26.70
C GLY A 81 -28.12 -16.89 26.79
N ARG A 82 -27.04 -17.67 26.92
CA ARG A 82 -25.68 -17.15 27.06
C ARG A 82 -25.09 -16.72 25.72
N THR A 83 -24.22 -15.73 25.76
CA THR A 83 -23.49 -15.23 24.59
C THR A 83 -22.04 -15.70 24.61
N ALA A 84 -21.64 -16.44 23.58
CA ALA A 84 -20.25 -16.75 23.31
C ALA A 84 -19.72 -15.89 22.16
N VAL A 85 -18.59 -15.24 22.38
CA VAL A 85 -17.88 -14.45 21.38
C VAL A 85 -16.60 -15.18 21.00
N VAL A 86 -16.37 -15.34 19.71
CA VAL A 86 -15.14 -15.93 19.17
C VAL A 86 -14.39 -14.83 18.42
N VAL A 87 -13.19 -14.50 18.88
CA VAL A 87 -12.26 -13.60 18.18
C VAL A 87 -11.56 -14.42 17.11
N ALA A 88 -12.01 -14.26 15.87
CA ALA A 88 -11.51 -15.00 14.72
C ALA A 88 -10.16 -14.47 14.25
N THR A 89 -9.31 -15.37 13.80
CA THR A 89 -8.05 -15.01 13.13
C THR A 89 -8.30 -14.26 11.81
N GLY A 90 -7.23 -13.65 11.24
CA GLY A 90 -7.31 -13.00 9.93
C GLY A 90 -7.69 -13.94 8.78
N GLU A 91 -7.49 -15.26 8.94
CA GLU A 91 -7.92 -16.29 7.99
C GLU A 91 -9.35 -16.79 8.24
N GLY A 92 -10.00 -16.29 9.30
CA GLY A 92 -11.29 -16.76 9.77
C GLY A 92 -11.20 -18.05 10.59
N GLU A 93 -12.32 -18.75 10.73
CA GLU A 93 -12.45 -19.98 11.52
C GLU A 93 -13.19 -21.07 10.70
N PRO A 94 -12.62 -21.56 9.58
CA PRO A 94 -13.33 -22.40 8.62
C PRO A 94 -13.89 -23.68 9.25
N ALA A 95 -13.10 -24.35 10.10
CA ALA A 95 -13.53 -25.58 10.78
C ALA A 95 -14.75 -25.35 11.70
N LEU A 96 -14.78 -24.21 12.40
CA LEU A 96 -15.89 -23.82 13.27
C LEU A 96 -17.12 -23.44 12.44
N THR A 97 -16.96 -22.58 11.42
CA THR A 97 -18.08 -22.15 10.57
C THR A 97 -18.71 -23.32 9.82
N ASP A 98 -17.91 -24.26 9.32
CA ASP A 98 -18.40 -25.48 8.68
C ASP A 98 -19.15 -26.39 9.68
N GLY A 99 -18.63 -26.50 10.91
CA GLY A 99 -19.29 -27.22 11.99
C GLY A 99 -20.65 -26.63 12.34
N LEU A 100 -20.73 -25.31 12.52
CA LEU A 100 -21.98 -24.60 12.80
C LEU A 100 -22.98 -24.76 11.66
N ALA A 101 -22.52 -24.68 10.40
CA ALA A 101 -23.36 -24.91 9.23
C ALA A 101 -23.93 -26.34 9.18
N ARG A 102 -23.10 -27.36 9.47
CA ARG A 102 -23.55 -28.76 9.56
C ARG A 102 -24.60 -28.96 10.65
N LEU A 103 -24.40 -28.38 11.83
CA LEU A 103 -25.36 -28.47 12.94
C LEU A 103 -26.68 -27.78 12.60
N ALA A 104 -26.62 -26.58 12.04
CA ALA A 104 -27.81 -25.84 11.60
C ALA A 104 -28.60 -26.61 10.54
N GLY A 105 -27.92 -27.20 9.55
CA GLY A 105 -28.54 -27.99 8.48
C GLY A 105 -29.11 -29.34 8.95
N SER A 106 -28.73 -29.84 10.12
CA SER A 106 -29.17 -31.15 10.63
C SER A 106 -30.64 -31.16 11.08
N GLY A 107 -31.19 -30.01 11.46
CA GLY A 107 -32.52 -29.89 12.08
C GLY A 107 -32.66 -30.57 13.46
N ARG A 108 -31.57 -31.12 14.02
CA ARG A 108 -31.57 -31.86 15.30
C ARG A 108 -31.15 -31.01 16.49
N VAL A 109 -30.58 -29.84 16.23
CA VAL A 109 -30.04 -28.92 17.23
C VAL A 109 -30.82 -27.62 17.14
N HIS A 110 -31.27 -27.12 18.29
CA HIS A 110 -31.79 -25.77 18.38
C HIS A 110 -30.60 -24.81 18.37
N MET A 111 -30.39 -24.12 17.26
CA MET A 111 -29.21 -23.29 17.06
C MET A 111 -29.30 -21.97 17.83
N PRO A 112 -28.19 -21.52 18.44
CA PRO A 112 -28.04 -20.15 18.89
C PRO A 112 -28.20 -19.17 17.72
N GLU A 113 -28.53 -17.92 18.02
CA GLU A 113 -28.41 -16.85 17.03
C GLU A 113 -26.94 -16.75 16.59
N LEU A 114 -26.69 -16.85 15.28
CA LEU A 114 -25.35 -16.74 14.71
C LEU A 114 -25.16 -15.35 14.11
N GLU A 115 -24.18 -14.61 14.62
CA GLU A 115 -23.82 -13.30 14.12
C GLU A 115 -22.37 -13.25 13.68
N LEU A 116 -22.13 -12.71 12.48
CA LEU A 116 -20.81 -12.32 12.02
C LEU A 116 -20.67 -10.82 12.25
N LEU A 117 -19.80 -10.41 13.14
CA LEU A 117 -19.63 -9.01 13.53
C LEU A 117 -18.23 -8.51 13.16
N PRO A 118 -18.10 -7.61 12.17
CA PRO A 118 -16.82 -7.00 11.84
C PRO A 118 -16.32 -6.13 12.98
N ALA A 119 -15.25 -6.60 13.59
CA ALA A 119 -14.63 -5.96 14.74
C ALA A 119 -13.73 -4.81 14.30
N SER A 120 -13.05 -4.91 13.16
CA SER A 120 -12.34 -3.80 12.54
C SER A 120 -12.45 -3.87 11.02
N TYR A 121 -12.20 -2.74 10.35
CA TYR A 121 -12.31 -2.61 8.90
C TYR A 121 -11.01 -2.06 8.34
N ASP A 122 -10.58 -2.60 7.20
CA ASP A 122 -9.45 -2.06 6.45
C ASP A 122 -9.65 -0.56 6.18
N LEU A 123 -8.61 0.23 6.45
CA LEU A 123 -8.55 1.61 6.00
C LEU A 123 -8.18 1.66 4.51
N PRO A 124 -8.55 2.72 3.77
CA PRO A 124 -8.02 2.94 2.43
C PRO A 124 -6.48 2.90 2.46
N GLY A 125 -5.87 2.11 1.56
CA GLY A 125 -4.43 1.89 1.52
C GLY A 125 -3.91 0.72 2.37
N ALA A 126 -4.76 0.07 3.17
CA ALA A 126 -4.38 -1.06 4.02
C ALA A 126 -3.64 -2.21 3.30
N ARG A 127 -3.91 -2.41 1.99
CA ARG A 127 -3.23 -3.43 1.17
C ARG A 127 -1.72 -3.21 1.02
N LEU A 128 -1.21 -2.01 1.29
CA LEU A 128 0.23 -1.78 1.36
C LEU A 128 0.88 -2.59 2.49
N LEU A 129 0.17 -2.84 3.59
CA LEU A 129 0.67 -3.68 4.68
C LEU A 129 0.81 -5.15 4.25
N ASP A 130 -0.08 -5.66 3.38
CA ASP A 130 0.08 -6.99 2.80
C ASP A 130 1.35 -7.05 1.96
N LEU A 131 1.59 -6.03 1.12
CA LEU A 131 2.77 -5.97 0.26
C LEU A 131 4.07 -6.00 1.07
N VAL A 132 4.13 -5.26 2.18
CA VAL A 132 5.27 -5.29 3.12
C VAL A 132 5.48 -6.71 3.68
N GLN A 133 4.43 -7.33 4.23
CA GLN A 133 4.52 -8.68 4.80
C GLN A 133 4.90 -9.75 3.76
N VAL A 134 4.35 -9.64 2.55
CA VAL A 134 4.68 -10.53 1.43
C VAL A 134 6.14 -10.34 1.02
N MET A 135 6.61 -9.10 0.91
CA MET A 135 8.01 -8.82 0.58
C MET A 135 8.95 -9.31 1.67
N ASP A 136 8.62 -9.15 2.95
CA ASP A 136 9.38 -9.72 4.07
C ASP A 136 9.56 -11.23 3.91
N ARG A 137 8.45 -11.92 3.64
CA ARG A 137 8.47 -13.38 3.45
C ARG A 137 9.29 -13.77 2.23
N ILE A 138 9.12 -13.08 1.10
CA ILE A 138 9.89 -13.31 -0.12
C ILE A 138 11.39 -13.06 0.13
N ARG A 139 11.76 -11.96 0.80
CA ARG A 139 13.15 -11.64 1.12
C ARG A 139 13.78 -12.71 2.00
N LEU A 140 13.04 -13.25 2.95
CA LEU A 140 13.51 -14.31 3.85
C LEU A 140 13.65 -15.67 3.17
N GLU A 141 12.71 -16.05 2.31
CA GLU A 141 12.62 -17.43 1.81
C GLU A 141 13.12 -17.64 0.38
N CYS A 142 13.08 -16.60 -0.47
CA CYS A 142 13.48 -16.71 -1.86
C CYS A 142 15.01 -16.60 -2.01
N PRO A 143 15.70 -17.62 -2.56
CA PRO A 143 17.15 -17.57 -2.76
C PRO A 143 17.60 -16.46 -3.72
N TRP A 144 16.76 -16.08 -4.68
CA TRP A 144 17.06 -15.00 -5.60
C TRP A 144 16.91 -13.63 -4.91
N SER A 145 15.79 -13.43 -4.20
CA SER A 145 15.47 -12.15 -3.57
C SER A 145 16.38 -11.85 -2.39
N SER A 146 16.77 -12.85 -1.59
CA SER A 146 17.67 -12.70 -0.43
C SER A 146 19.08 -12.23 -0.81
N GLN A 147 19.51 -12.43 -2.06
CA GLN A 147 20.84 -12.04 -2.55
C GLN A 147 20.85 -10.70 -3.30
N ARG A 148 19.69 -10.07 -3.53
CA ARG A 148 19.62 -8.80 -4.25
C ARG A 148 20.20 -7.66 -3.41
N THR A 149 20.89 -6.74 -4.09
CA THR A 149 21.37 -5.46 -3.55
C THR A 149 20.71 -4.30 -4.31
N HIS A 150 20.85 -3.07 -3.82
CA HIS A 150 20.34 -1.89 -4.52
C HIS A 150 20.91 -1.76 -5.94
N GLU A 151 22.21 -1.99 -6.12
CA GLU A 151 22.88 -1.92 -7.42
C GLU A 151 22.38 -3.01 -8.36
N GLY A 152 22.15 -4.21 -7.83
CA GLY A 152 21.63 -5.35 -8.59
C GLY A 152 20.18 -5.17 -9.05
N LEU A 153 19.42 -4.27 -8.40
CA LEU A 153 18.02 -3.98 -8.74
C LEU A 153 17.84 -2.73 -9.62
N ALA A 154 18.85 -1.85 -9.69
CA ALA A 154 18.75 -0.58 -10.40
C ALA A 154 18.35 -0.70 -11.88
N LYS A 155 18.76 -1.77 -12.56
CA LYS A 155 18.35 -2.04 -13.95
C LYS A 155 16.84 -2.27 -14.04
N TYR A 156 16.28 -3.12 -13.19
CA TYR A 156 14.85 -3.43 -13.17
C TYR A 156 14.03 -2.17 -12.85
N ALA A 157 14.45 -1.38 -11.86
CA ALA A 157 13.78 -0.11 -11.56
C ALA A 157 13.70 0.88 -12.74
N ILE A 158 14.66 0.83 -13.66
CA ILE A 158 14.61 1.62 -14.90
C ILE A 158 13.68 0.97 -15.92
N GLU A 159 13.69 -0.36 -16.03
CA GLU A 159 12.80 -1.13 -16.93
C GLU A 159 11.32 -0.89 -16.56
N GLU A 160 10.91 -1.11 -15.30
CA GLU A 160 9.52 -0.88 -14.85
C GLU A 160 9.09 0.59 -15.04
N ALA A 161 10.03 1.54 -14.90
CA ALA A 161 9.73 2.95 -15.12
C ALA A 161 9.44 3.27 -16.59
N TYR A 162 10.05 2.55 -17.53
CA TYR A 162 9.75 2.70 -18.96
C TYR A 162 8.50 1.95 -19.38
N GLU A 163 8.24 0.77 -18.79
CA GLU A 163 7.00 0.03 -19.02
C GLU A 163 5.79 0.83 -18.50
N LEU A 164 5.92 1.47 -17.33
CA LEU A 164 4.95 2.46 -16.86
C LEU A 164 4.74 3.63 -17.84
N VAL A 165 5.82 4.17 -18.41
CA VAL A 165 5.73 5.24 -19.42
C VAL A 165 5.01 4.74 -20.67
N GLU A 166 5.30 3.53 -21.12
CA GLU A 166 4.63 2.90 -22.26
C GLU A 166 3.13 2.72 -22.00
N ALA A 167 2.74 2.18 -20.84
CA ALA A 167 1.34 2.03 -20.46
C ALA A 167 0.58 3.37 -20.44
N ILE A 168 1.22 4.45 -19.97
CA ILE A 168 0.67 5.82 -20.01
C ILE A 168 0.48 6.31 -21.45
N GLU A 169 1.49 6.13 -22.31
CA GLU A 169 1.48 6.58 -23.70
C GLU A 169 0.44 5.83 -24.55
N ASP A 170 0.29 4.53 -24.31
CA ASP A 170 -0.64 3.67 -25.03
C ASP A 170 -2.08 3.80 -24.47
N GLY A 171 -2.25 4.39 -23.28
CA GLY A 171 -3.55 4.62 -22.65
C GLY A 171 -4.22 3.34 -22.13
N ASP A 172 -3.44 2.28 -21.91
CA ASP A 172 -3.92 1.01 -21.37
C ASP A 172 -4.06 1.11 -19.85
N ARG A 173 -5.30 1.01 -19.37
CA ARG A 173 -5.61 1.16 -17.95
C ARG A 173 -5.26 -0.06 -17.11
N ASP A 174 -5.31 -1.25 -17.69
CA ASP A 174 -5.03 -2.47 -16.96
C ASP A 174 -3.52 -2.62 -16.82
N GLU A 175 -2.78 -2.39 -17.91
CA GLU A 175 -1.31 -2.32 -17.90
C GLU A 175 -0.82 -1.22 -16.96
N LEU A 176 -1.41 -0.01 -17.02
CA LEU A 176 -1.03 1.10 -16.12
C LEU A 176 -1.11 0.70 -14.64
N ARG A 177 -2.10 -0.13 -14.26
CA ARG A 177 -2.23 -0.60 -12.88
C ARG A 177 -1.16 -1.62 -12.52
N GLU A 178 -0.80 -2.50 -13.45
CA GLU A 178 0.26 -3.50 -13.30
C GLU A 178 1.61 -2.81 -13.10
N GLU A 179 1.97 -1.90 -14.01
CA GLU A 179 3.24 -1.17 -14.00
C GLU A 179 3.41 -0.22 -12.80
N LEU A 180 2.31 0.41 -12.36
CA LEU A 180 2.32 1.15 -11.08
C LEU A 180 2.61 0.23 -9.89
N GLY A 181 2.14 -1.02 -9.96
CA GLY A 181 2.43 -2.07 -9.00
C GLY A 181 3.90 -2.49 -9.02
N ASP A 182 4.51 -2.63 -10.19
CA ASP A 182 5.92 -3.03 -10.31
C ASP A 182 6.88 -1.92 -9.91
N VAL A 183 6.58 -0.66 -10.23
CA VAL A 183 7.32 0.49 -9.67
C VAL A 183 7.18 0.54 -8.15
N LEU A 184 5.99 0.26 -7.60
CA LEU A 184 5.79 0.18 -6.15
C LEU A 184 6.56 -1.00 -5.52
N LEU A 185 6.64 -2.16 -6.20
CA LEU A 185 7.45 -3.30 -5.79
C LEU A 185 8.92 -2.90 -5.64
N GLN A 186 9.46 -2.14 -6.59
CA GLN A 186 10.85 -1.65 -6.50
C GLN A 186 11.05 -0.79 -5.24
N VAL A 187 10.12 0.11 -4.91
CA VAL A 187 10.20 0.93 -3.68
C VAL A 187 10.21 0.05 -2.43
N VAL A 188 9.27 -0.89 -2.32
CA VAL A 188 9.16 -1.77 -1.13
C VAL A 188 10.36 -2.70 -1.02
N PHE A 189 10.86 -3.23 -2.14
CA PHE A 189 12.01 -4.13 -2.13
C PHE A 189 13.31 -3.39 -1.73
N HIS A 190 13.53 -2.19 -2.26
CA HIS A 190 14.65 -1.35 -1.82
C HIS A 190 14.52 -0.96 -0.35
N ALA A 191 13.34 -0.58 0.13
CA ALA A 191 13.14 -0.29 1.55
C ALA A 191 13.44 -1.51 2.43
N ARG A 192 13.00 -2.70 2.02
CA ARG A 192 13.27 -3.92 2.78
C ARG A 192 14.74 -4.30 2.84
N ILE A 193 15.49 -4.06 1.76
CA ILE A 193 16.96 -4.22 1.76
C ILE A 193 17.60 -3.22 2.73
N ALA A 194 17.12 -1.97 2.75
CA ALA A 194 17.66 -0.93 3.60
C ALA A 194 17.47 -1.21 5.10
N GLU A 195 16.41 -1.91 5.50
CA GLU A 195 16.23 -2.37 6.89
C GLU A 195 17.33 -3.31 7.39
N GLU A 196 18.08 -3.93 6.48
CA GLU A 196 19.21 -4.83 6.81
C GLU A 196 20.53 -4.08 7.00
N ASP A 197 20.58 -2.77 6.73
CA ASP A 197 21.80 -1.98 6.89
C ASP A 197 22.19 -1.87 8.39
N PRO A 198 23.44 -2.20 8.75
CA PRO A 198 23.86 -2.21 10.15
C PRO A 198 24.12 -0.82 10.75
N GLU A 199 24.32 0.22 9.92
CA GLU A 199 24.70 1.56 10.38
C GLU A 199 23.54 2.55 10.32
N ALA A 200 22.76 2.51 9.23
CA ALA A 200 21.68 3.45 8.97
C ALA A 200 20.46 2.76 8.35
N PRO A 201 19.83 1.81 9.06
CA PRO A 201 18.64 1.14 8.56
C PRO A 201 17.46 2.10 8.44
N PHE A 202 16.66 1.93 7.39
CA PHE A 202 15.37 2.60 7.25
C PHE A 202 14.36 1.66 6.60
N SER A 203 13.10 1.85 6.94
CA SER A 203 11.96 1.05 6.49
C SER A 203 11.14 1.74 5.41
N VAL A 204 10.15 1.05 4.89
CA VAL A 204 9.16 1.65 3.97
C VAL A 204 8.38 2.79 4.64
N ASP A 205 8.17 2.72 5.96
CA ASP A 205 7.50 3.76 6.73
C ASP A 205 8.37 5.02 6.82
N ASP A 206 9.69 4.88 6.92
CA ASP A 206 10.62 6.01 6.88
C ASP A 206 10.64 6.67 5.49
N VAL A 207 10.58 5.87 4.43
CA VAL A 207 10.45 6.37 3.04
C VAL A 207 9.15 7.15 2.88
N ALA A 208 8.03 6.58 3.33
CA ALA A 208 6.70 7.20 3.29
C ALA A 208 6.65 8.48 4.12
N GLY A 209 7.14 8.45 5.36
CA GLY A 209 7.22 9.61 6.25
C GLY A 209 8.04 10.75 5.64
N THR A 210 9.21 10.42 5.09
CA THR A 210 10.08 11.40 4.42
C THR A 210 9.38 12.10 3.26
N ILE A 211 8.64 11.38 2.43
CA ILE A 211 7.91 12.00 1.31
C ILE A 211 6.67 12.76 1.80
N VAL A 212 5.96 12.27 2.82
CA VAL A 212 4.80 12.96 3.43
C VAL A 212 5.22 14.31 4.01
N ASP A 213 6.24 14.34 4.88
CA ASP A 213 6.73 15.57 5.50
C ASP A 213 7.16 16.60 4.45
N LYS A 214 7.87 16.12 3.43
CA LYS A 214 8.32 16.94 2.31
C LYS A 214 7.16 17.49 1.47
N LEU A 215 6.12 16.68 1.22
CA LEU A 215 4.95 17.13 0.48
C LEU A 215 4.12 18.13 1.29
N ILE A 216 3.92 17.89 2.59
CA ILE A 216 3.24 18.83 3.48
C ILE A 216 3.99 20.17 3.49
N HIS A 217 5.31 20.14 3.69
CA HIS A 217 6.14 21.34 3.73
C HIS A 217 6.13 22.13 2.41
N ARG A 218 6.02 21.45 1.26
CA ARG A 218 6.02 22.08 -0.06
C ARG A 218 4.64 22.55 -0.53
N HIS A 219 3.59 22.27 0.22
CA HIS A 219 2.23 22.73 -0.07
C HIS A 219 1.65 23.50 1.13
N PRO A 220 2.29 24.62 1.54
CA PRO A 220 1.78 25.44 2.64
C PRO A 220 0.42 26.07 2.32
N HIS A 221 0.04 26.12 1.04
CA HIS A 221 -1.29 26.55 0.59
C HIS A 221 -2.39 25.48 0.75
N VAL A 222 -2.01 24.22 0.97
CA VAL A 222 -2.94 23.11 1.25
C VAL A 222 -2.95 22.78 2.74
N PHE A 223 -1.78 22.78 3.39
CA PHE A 223 -1.60 22.30 4.76
C PHE A 223 -1.21 23.37 5.78
N GLY A 224 -1.09 24.62 5.36
CA GLY A 224 -0.72 25.76 6.22
C GLY A 224 -1.59 26.99 5.94
N ASP A 225 -1.02 28.18 6.22
CA ASP A 225 -1.76 29.45 6.17
C ASP A 225 -1.50 30.27 4.89
N GLU A 226 -0.64 29.80 3.97
CA GLU A 226 -0.39 30.51 2.71
C GLU A 226 -1.54 30.33 1.71
N THR A 227 -1.64 31.20 0.71
CA THR A 227 -2.64 31.09 -0.37
C THR A 227 -1.94 30.97 -1.72
N ALA A 228 -2.48 30.14 -2.61
CA ALA A 228 -2.06 30.05 -4.00
C ALA A 228 -3.31 29.85 -4.87
N ASP A 229 -3.61 30.83 -5.73
CA ASP A 229 -4.86 30.85 -6.50
C ASP A 229 -4.67 30.32 -7.93
N THR A 230 -3.44 30.30 -8.42
CA THR A 230 -3.07 29.84 -9.76
C THR A 230 -1.99 28.75 -9.75
N PRO A 231 -1.89 27.92 -10.81
CA PRO A 231 -0.78 26.99 -10.99
C PRO A 231 0.60 27.66 -10.94
N GLU A 232 0.68 28.90 -11.41
CA GLU A 232 1.89 29.72 -11.38
C GLU A 232 2.30 30.06 -9.94
N ASP A 233 1.35 30.45 -9.08
CA ASP A 233 1.60 30.72 -7.66
C ASP A 233 2.10 29.46 -6.94
N VAL A 234 1.45 28.31 -7.21
CA VAL A 234 1.87 27.00 -6.66
C VAL A 234 3.30 26.67 -7.09
N ARG A 235 3.63 26.91 -8.36
CA ARG A 235 4.97 26.68 -8.91
C ARG A 235 6.00 27.60 -8.25
N GLU A 236 5.69 28.86 -8.03
CA GLU A 236 6.57 29.81 -7.35
C GLU A 236 6.85 29.37 -5.91
N HIS A 237 5.80 29.02 -5.16
CA HIS A 237 5.94 28.50 -3.80
C HIS A 237 6.83 27.25 -3.75
N TRP A 238 6.59 26.31 -4.66
CA TRP A 238 7.38 25.08 -4.73
C TRP A 238 8.86 25.34 -5.04
N LEU A 239 9.15 26.26 -5.98
CA LEU A 239 10.52 26.65 -6.31
C LEU A 239 11.22 27.35 -5.14
N ARG A 240 10.51 28.26 -4.45
CA ARG A 240 11.02 28.97 -3.26
C ARG A 240 11.37 28.00 -2.13
N THR A 241 10.46 27.11 -1.76
CA THR A 241 10.69 26.10 -0.71
C THR A 241 11.85 25.17 -1.07
N LYS A 242 11.91 24.72 -2.33
CA LYS A 242 13.00 23.87 -2.82
C LYS A 242 14.36 24.57 -2.80
N ALA A 243 14.41 25.87 -3.07
CA ALA A 243 15.63 26.68 -2.99
C ALA A 243 16.11 26.84 -1.54
N ALA A 244 15.18 27.00 -0.59
CA ALA A 244 15.51 27.09 0.84
C ALA A 244 16.05 25.75 1.39
N GLU A 245 15.44 24.61 1.00
CA GLU A 245 15.87 23.27 1.44
C GLU A 245 17.25 22.87 0.88
N LYS A 246 17.55 23.27 -0.36
CA LYS A 246 18.77 22.84 -1.06
C LYS A 246 19.69 24.05 -1.28
N GLN A 247 20.63 24.26 -0.36
CA GLN A 247 21.72 25.24 -0.49
C GLN A 247 22.75 24.79 -1.55
N ARG A 248 22.31 24.75 -2.81
CA ARG A 248 23.11 24.25 -3.92
C ARG A 248 24.21 25.25 -4.26
N THR A 249 25.38 24.71 -4.52
CA THR A 249 26.53 25.46 -5.03
C THR A 249 26.48 25.65 -6.55
N SER A 250 25.77 24.75 -7.26
CA SER A 250 25.58 24.81 -8.71
C SER A 250 24.12 24.59 -9.12
N VAL A 251 23.69 25.25 -10.21
CA VAL A 251 22.37 25.02 -10.83
C VAL A 251 22.21 23.59 -11.37
N THR A 252 23.33 22.92 -11.69
CA THR A 252 23.37 21.54 -12.16
C THR A 252 23.39 20.51 -11.03
N GLU A 253 23.53 20.96 -9.78
CA GLU A 253 23.62 20.06 -8.63
C GLU A 253 22.32 19.24 -8.46
N GLY A 254 22.47 17.92 -8.29
CA GLY A 254 21.34 16.99 -8.23
C GLY A 254 20.54 16.85 -9.54
N VAL A 255 21.18 17.08 -10.69
CA VAL A 255 20.70 16.58 -11.98
C VAL A 255 21.24 15.14 -12.15
N PRO A 256 20.38 14.11 -12.27
CA PRO A 256 20.85 12.75 -12.49
C PRO A 256 21.47 12.62 -13.89
N LEU A 257 22.79 12.43 -13.96
CA LEU A 257 23.52 12.37 -15.23
C LEU A 257 23.32 11.05 -15.98
N GLY A 258 22.79 10.01 -15.33
CA GLY A 258 22.49 8.72 -15.96
C GLY A 258 21.15 8.64 -16.69
N GLN A 259 20.38 9.74 -16.76
CA GLN A 259 19.15 9.79 -17.55
C GLN A 259 19.44 9.73 -19.06
N PRO A 260 18.44 9.41 -19.91
CA PRO A 260 18.56 9.54 -21.36
C PRO A 260 19.09 10.89 -21.81
N GLY A 261 19.78 10.89 -22.95
CA GLY A 261 20.49 12.07 -23.45
C GLY A 261 19.59 13.29 -23.66
N LEU A 262 18.41 13.13 -24.25
CA LEU A 262 17.50 14.26 -24.50
C LEU A 262 16.85 14.74 -23.21
N ALA A 263 16.41 13.81 -22.34
CA ALA A 263 15.91 14.15 -21.00
C ALA A 263 16.95 14.91 -20.17
N LEU A 264 18.22 14.49 -20.21
CA LEU A 264 19.33 15.17 -19.53
C LEU A 264 19.55 16.58 -20.09
N ALA A 265 19.61 16.71 -21.42
CA ALA A 265 19.77 18.00 -22.09
C ALA A 265 18.63 18.98 -21.75
N ALA A 266 17.39 18.51 -21.85
CA ALA A 266 16.20 19.28 -21.46
C ALA A 266 16.26 19.68 -19.98
N LYS A 267 16.67 18.77 -19.10
CA LYS A 267 16.78 19.07 -17.67
C LYS A 267 17.79 20.17 -17.40
N LEU A 268 18.96 20.11 -18.03
CA LEU A 268 20.01 21.13 -17.90
C LEU A 268 19.52 22.49 -18.44
N ALA A 269 18.90 22.51 -19.62
CA ALA A 269 18.30 23.71 -20.20
C ALA A 269 17.27 24.35 -19.27
N SER A 270 16.41 23.53 -18.68
CA SER A 270 15.41 23.97 -17.70
C SER A 270 16.03 24.60 -16.46
N ARG A 271 17.16 24.05 -15.96
CA ARG A 271 17.89 24.64 -14.81
C ARG A 271 18.48 26.00 -15.13
N VAL A 272 19.11 26.12 -16.30
CA VAL A 272 19.70 27.38 -16.77
C VAL A 272 18.61 28.45 -16.88
N ARG A 273 17.48 28.14 -17.51
CA ARG A 273 16.35 29.08 -17.63
C ARG A 273 15.75 29.47 -16.29
N GLN A 274 15.49 28.51 -15.39
CA GLN A 274 14.91 28.80 -14.07
C GLN A 274 15.82 29.67 -13.21
N ALA A 275 17.14 29.55 -13.37
CA ALA A 275 18.11 30.39 -12.69
C ALA A 275 18.33 31.75 -13.38
N GLY A 276 17.71 32.00 -14.55
CA GLY A 276 17.91 33.21 -15.33
C GLY A 276 19.35 33.38 -15.85
N LEU A 277 20.09 32.27 -16.01
CA LEU A 277 21.46 32.31 -16.49
C LEU A 277 21.51 32.38 -18.01
N ASP A 278 22.35 33.27 -18.54
CA ASP A 278 22.67 33.33 -19.96
C ASP A 278 23.92 32.49 -20.22
N VAL A 279 23.72 31.22 -20.59
CA VAL A 279 24.79 30.25 -20.85
C VAL A 279 24.73 29.84 -22.33
N PRO A 280 25.72 30.23 -23.16
CA PRO A 280 25.76 29.78 -24.54
C PRO A 280 25.98 28.27 -24.58
N LEU A 281 25.30 27.59 -25.52
CA LEU A 281 25.52 26.17 -25.72
C LEU A 281 26.95 25.90 -26.21
N PRO A 282 27.59 24.82 -25.75
CA PRO A 282 28.90 24.44 -26.27
C PRO A 282 28.80 24.13 -27.76
N THR A 283 29.70 24.68 -28.54
CA THR A 283 29.84 24.38 -29.97
C THR A 283 30.91 23.31 -30.15
N GLY A 284 30.59 22.24 -30.86
CA GLY A 284 31.55 21.21 -31.26
C GLY A 284 31.09 20.52 -32.54
N GLU A 285 31.94 19.64 -33.06
CA GLU A 285 31.62 18.89 -34.28
C GLU A 285 30.82 17.62 -33.95
N GLY A 286 29.81 17.32 -34.79
CA GLY A 286 29.08 16.05 -34.78
C GLY A 286 27.70 16.09 -34.13
N ILE A 287 26.96 15.01 -34.38
CA ILE A 287 25.52 14.90 -34.09
C ILE A 287 25.14 15.11 -32.62
N GLY A 288 26.07 14.87 -31.68
CA GLY A 288 25.81 15.09 -30.26
C GLY A 288 25.52 16.56 -29.92
N TYR A 289 26.24 17.49 -30.53
CA TYR A 289 26.02 18.93 -30.32
C TYR A 289 24.75 19.42 -31.03
N ASP A 290 24.43 18.84 -32.19
CA ASP A 290 23.18 19.13 -32.90
C ASP A 290 21.96 18.66 -32.07
N LEU A 291 22.02 17.45 -31.51
CA LEU A 291 20.97 16.91 -30.65
C LEU A 291 20.81 17.74 -29.36
N LEU A 292 21.91 18.20 -28.76
CA LEU A 292 21.86 19.11 -27.62
C LEU A 292 21.13 20.42 -27.98
N ALA A 293 21.49 21.04 -29.11
CA ALA A 293 20.85 22.26 -29.57
C ALA A 293 19.35 22.08 -29.84
N LEU A 294 18.96 20.96 -30.46
CA LEU A 294 17.56 20.61 -30.71
C LEU A 294 16.79 20.37 -29.40
N ALA A 295 17.36 19.65 -28.44
CA ALA A 295 16.73 19.39 -27.15
C ALA A 295 16.51 20.67 -26.34
N VAL A 296 17.51 21.56 -26.31
CA VAL A 296 17.41 22.86 -25.62
C VAL A 296 16.36 23.75 -26.27
N ARG A 297 16.28 23.74 -27.60
CA ARG A 297 15.23 24.46 -28.33
C ARG A 297 13.83 23.91 -28.05
N ALA A 298 13.65 22.59 -28.10
CA ALA A 298 12.37 21.97 -27.78
C ALA A 298 11.91 22.36 -26.37
N GLU A 299 12.83 22.32 -25.40
CA GLU A 299 12.52 22.64 -24.01
C GLU A 299 12.19 24.12 -23.79
N SER A 300 12.80 25.04 -24.54
CA SER A 300 12.44 26.47 -24.51
C SER A 300 11.08 26.76 -25.16
N GLU A 301 10.68 25.94 -26.14
CA GLU A 301 9.35 25.94 -26.77
C GLU A 301 8.29 25.20 -25.92
N GLY A 302 8.67 24.65 -24.75
CA GLY A 302 7.76 23.94 -23.85
C GLY A 302 7.46 22.50 -24.26
N THR A 303 8.24 21.93 -25.17
CA THR A 303 8.13 20.53 -25.61
C THR A 303 9.16 19.67 -24.88
N ASP A 304 8.76 18.50 -24.38
CA ASP A 304 9.70 17.49 -23.88
C ASP A 304 10.35 16.76 -25.07
N PRO A 305 11.66 16.96 -25.34
CA PRO A 305 12.31 16.34 -26.49
C PRO A 305 12.40 14.82 -26.40
N GLU A 306 12.48 14.25 -25.20
CA GLU A 306 12.59 12.81 -25.02
C GLU A 306 11.26 12.13 -25.40
N ALA A 307 10.14 12.64 -24.87
CA ALA A 307 8.81 12.15 -25.21
C ALA A 307 8.49 12.37 -26.70
N ALA A 308 8.83 13.55 -27.24
CA ALA A 308 8.62 13.87 -28.65
C ALA A 308 9.40 12.91 -29.58
N LEU A 309 10.66 12.60 -29.26
CA LEU A 309 11.42 11.63 -30.04
C LEU A 309 10.87 10.21 -29.90
N ARG A 310 10.44 9.79 -28.70
CA ARG A 310 9.82 8.46 -28.50
C ARG A 310 8.55 8.30 -29.34
N ALA A 311 7.68 9.31 -29.36
CA ALA A 311 6.50 9.31 -30.21
C ALA A 311 6.86 9.21 -31.70
N ALA A 312 7.86 9.97 -32.16
CA ALA A 312 8.35 9.89 -33.54
C ALA A 312 8.97 8.51 -33.86
N ALA A 313 9.68 7.90 -32.91
CA ALA A 313 10.26 6.57 -33.04
C ALA A 313 9.19 5.47 -33.11
N ARG A 314 8.10 5.57 -32.34
CA ARG A 314 6.92 4.68 -32.46
C ARG A 314 6.29 4.78 -33.86
N ALA A 315 6.10 6.00 -34.37
CA ALA A 315 5.60 6.19 -35.74
C ALA A 315 6.54 5.57 -36.80
N TYR A 316 7.86 5.67 -36.61
CA TYR A 316 8.84 5.04 -37.49
C TYR A 316 8.81 3.51 -37.39
N ARG A 317 8.67 2.94 -36.18
CA ARG A 317 8.45 1.50 -35.96
C ARG A 317 7.22 1.01 -36.73
N ASP A 318 6.11 1.75 -36.66
CA ASP A 318 4.88 1.36 -37.36
C ASP A 318 5.06 1.41 -38.89
N ALA A 319 5.82 2.39 -39.38
CA ALA A 319 6.22 2.44 -40.80
C ALA A 319 7.11 1.24 -41.20
N ILE A 320 8.04 0.80 -40.34
CA ILE A 320 8.84 -0.41 -40.56
C ILE A 320 7.93 -1.64 -40.66
N ARG A 321 7.03 -1.82 -39.68
CA ARG A 321 6.08 -2.96 -39.66
C ARG A 321 5.19 -2.99 -40.90
N GLY A 322 4.75 -1.84 -41.38
CA GLY A 322 3.97 -1.74 -42.62
C GLY A 322 4.72 -2.21 -43.87
N VAL A 323 6.07 -2.20 -43.84
CA VAL A 323 6.92 -2.74 -44.91
C VAL A 323 7.19 -4.24 -44.73
N GLU A 324 7.23 -4.73 -43.49
CA GLU A 324 7.49 -6.14 -43.18
C GLU A 324 6.34 -7.08 -43.57
N GLY A 325 5.09 -6.61 -43.50
CA GLY A 325 3.89 -7.36 -43.88
C GLY A 325 3.21 -8.05 -42.69
#